data_AF-A0A1X3J707-F1
#
_entry.id   AF-A0A1X3J707-F1
#
_cell.length_a   1.000
_cell.length_b   1.000
_cell.length_c   1.000
_cell.angle_alpha   90.00
_cell.angle_beta   90.00
_cell.angle_gamma   90.00
#
_symmetry.space_group_name_H-M   'P 1'
#
loop_
_entity.id
_entity.type
_entity.pdbx_description
1 polymer ?
#
loop_
_entity_poly.entity_id
_entity_poly.type
_entity_poly.pdbx_seq_one_letter_code
_entity_poly.pdbx_strand_id
1 'polypeptide(L)'
;MASWLVEWKNVTETQWLKDAPSQPLQQSLKDLERAYKNFFRKRAAFPRFKKRGQNDAFRYPQGVKLDQENSRIFLPKLGWMRYRNSRQVTGVVKNVTVSQSCGKWYISIQTESEV
;
A
#
# COMPACT_ATOMS: atom_id res chain seq x y z
N MET A 1 9.12 -13.43 -5.72
CA MET A 1 9.30 -12.20 -6.53
C MET A 1 9.78 -10.99 -5.71
N ALA A 2 9.33 -10.80 -4.45
CA ALA A 2 9.69 -9.61 -3.68
C ALA A 2 11.19 -9.45 -3.32
N SER A 3 11.98 -10.53 -3.33
CA SER A 3 13.43 -10.52 -3.07
C SER A 3 14.23 -9.81 -4.16
N TRP A 4 13.79 -9.88 -5.43
CA TRP A 4 14.45 -9.24 -6.58
C TRP A 4 14.42 -7.70 -6.52
N LEU A 5 13.58 -7.13 -5.65
CA LEU A 5 13.51 -5.68 -5.46
C LEU A 5 14.84 -5.08 -4.99
N VAL A 6 15.66 -5.85 -4.27
CA VAL A 6 16.98 -5.39 -3.80
C VAL A 6 17.91 -5.15 -4.98
N GLU A 7 17.95 -6.09 -5.92
CA GLU A 7 18.76 -6.01 -7.13
C GLU A 7 18.28 -4.86 -8.02
N TRP A 8 16.97 -4.75 -8.27
CA TRP A 8 16.42 -3.69 -9.12
C TRP A 8 16.66 -2.29 -8.57
N LYS A 9 16.74 -2.12 -7.25
CA LYS A 9 17.09 -0.81 -6.67
C LYS A 9 18.55 -0.40 -6.94
N ASN A 10 19.41 -1.34 -7.27
CA ASN A 10 20.83 -1.08 -7.52
C ASN A 10 21.18 -0.94 -9.00
N VAL A 11 20.27 -1.29 -9.91
CA VAL A 11 20.41 -1.05 -11.35
C VAL A 11 20.10 0.41 -11.68
N THR A 12 20.93 1.01 -12.54
CA THR A 12 20.87 2.44 -12.93
C THR A 12 19.53 2.80 -13.57
N GLU A 13 18.96 1.90 -14.39
CA GLU A 13 17.68 2.11 -15.09
C GLU A 13 16.47 2.19 -14.15
N THR A 14 16.52 1.48 -13.02
CA THR A 14 15.43 1.39 -12.04
C THR A 14 15.74 2.06 -10.72
N GLN A 15 16.71 2.98 -10.72
CA GLN A 15 17.17 3.69 -9.52
C GLN A 15 16.05 4.54 -8.88
N TRP A 16 15.09 5.02 -9.66
CA TRP A 16 13.87 5.71 -9.20
C TRP A 16 13.03 4.88 -8.21
N LEU A 17 13.18 3.56 -8.17
CA LEU A 17 12.56 2.70 -7.15
C LEU A 17 13.07 3.00 -5.73
N LYS A 18 14.24 3.63 -5.61
CA LYS A 18 14.78 4.09 -4.33
C LYS A 18 14.03 5.30 -3.79
N ASP A 19 13.25 6.01 -4.58
CA ASP A 19 12.46 7.17 -4.13
C ASP A 19 11.14 6.73 -3.48
N ALA A 20 10.57 5.60 -3.91
CA ALA A 20 9.38 5.03 -3.28
C ALA A 20 9.70 4.23 -2.00
N PRO A 21 8.75 4.12 -1.04
CA PRO A 21 8.94 3.28 0.13
C PRO A 21 9.05 1.79 -0.27
N SER A 22 9.93 1.03 0.38
CA SER A 22 10.19 -0.39 0.04
C SER A 22 8.97 -1.29 0.24
N GLN A 23 8.22 -1.06 1.31
CA GLN A 23 7.10 -1.89 1.74
C GLN A 23 5.95 -1.93 0.71
N PRO A 24 5.42 -0.80 0.20
CA PRO A 24 4.46 -0.78 -0.92
C PRO A 24 4.95 -1.47 -2.19
N LEU A 25 6.24 -1.32 -2.53
CA LEU A 25 6.82 -1.99 -3.71
C LEU A 25 6.81 -3.51 -3.54
N GLN A 26 7.23 -4.00 -2.37
CA GLN A 26 7.19 -5.43 -2.04
C GLN A 26 5.75 -5.96 -2.05
N GLN A 27 4.79 -5.18 -1.51
CA GLN A 27 3.39 -5.57 -1.50
C GLN A 27 2.81 -5.67 -2.92
N SER A 28 3.18 -4.76 -3.82
CA SER A 28 2.76 -4.81 -5.23
C SER A 28 3.22 -6.11 -5.90
N LEU A 29 4.44 -6.57 -5.62
CA LEU A 29 4.96 -7.84 -6.13
C LEU A 29 4.25 -9.06 -5.50
N LYS A 30 3.92 -9.01 -4.20
CA LYS A 30 3.13 -10.06 -3.53
C LYS A 30 1.72 -10.17 -4.12
N ASP A 31 1.09 -9.03 -4.41
CA ASP A 31 -0.25 -8.98 -5.01
C ASP A 31 -0.21 -9.56 -6.44
N LEU A 32 0.85 -9.27 -7.22
CA LEU A 32 1.08 -9.86 -8.54
C LEU A 32 1.23 -11.39 -8.45
N GLU A 33 2.08 -11.88 -7.53
CA GLU A 33 2.26 -13.31 -7.31
C GLU A 33 0.95 -14.01 -6.94
N ARG A 34 0.15 -13.39 -6.07
CA ARG A 34 -1.19 -13.88 -5.70
C ARG A 34 -2.15 -13.89 -6.89
N ALA A 35 -2.11 -12.86 -7.74
CA ALA A 35 -2.96 -12.79 -8.94
C ALA A 35 -2.64 -13.93 -9.92
N TYR A 36 -1.36 -14.20 -10.17
CA TYR A 36 -0.94 -15.35 -10.99
C TYR A 36 -1.34 -16.69 -10.36
N LYS A 37 -1.13 -16.88 -9.05
CA LYS A 37 -1.57 -18.10 -8.35
C LYS A 37 -3.08 -18.33 -8.51
N ASN A 38 -3.90 -17.26 -8.43
CA ASN A 38 -5.34 -17.36 -8.62
C ASN A 38 -5.73 -17.66 -10.08
N PHE A 39 -5.02 -17.08 -11.05
CA PHE A 39 -5.20 -17.36 -12.48
C PHE A 39 -4.93 -18.84 -12.80
N PHE A 40 -3.79 -19.38 -12.37
CA PHE A 40 -3.48 -20.80 -12.57
C PHE A 40 -4.46 -21.75 -11.87
N ARG A 41 -5.02 -21.33 -10.73
CA ARG A 41 -6.10 -22.05 -10.03
C ARG A 41 -7.49 -21.87 -10.68
N LYS A 42 -7.57 -21.20 -11.83
CA LYS A 42 -8.82 -20.88 -12.56
C LYS A 42 -9.86 -20.13 -11.72
N ARG A 43 -9.43 -19.37 -10.69
CA ARG A 43 -10.29 -18.56 -9.82
C ARG A 43 -10.40 -17.10 -10.27
N ALA A 44 -9.54 -16.68 -11.19
CA ALA A 44 -9.49 -15.31 -11.71
C ALA A 44 -9.04 -15.32 -13.17
N ALA A 45 -9.37 -14.25 -13.90
CA ALA A 45 -8.86 -14.01 -15.24
C ALA A 45 -7.37 -13.63 -15.22
N PHE A 46 -6.76 -13.55 -16.42
CA PHE A 46 -5.36 -13.19 -16.57
C PHE A 46 -5.07 -11.82 -15.92
N PRO A 47 -4.01 -11.68 -15.09
CA PRO A 47 -3.66 -10.42 -14.46
C PRO A 47 -3.39 -9.32 -15.49
N ARG A 48 -3.89 -8.11 -15.24
CA ARG A 48 -3.67 -6.95 -16.11
C ARG A 48 -2.85 -5.90 -15.36
N PHE A 49 -1.99 -5.20 -16.10
CA PHE A 49 -1.28 -4.03 -15.55
C PHE A 49 -2.27 -2.94 -15.13
N LYS A 50 -1.96 -2.27 -14.02
CA LYS A 50 -2.71 -1.08 -13.59
C LYS A 50 -2.50 0.05 -14.60
N LYS A 51 -3.54 0.85 -14.80
CA LYS A 51 -3.49 2.07 -15.60
C LYS A 51 -3.45 3.28 -14.67
N ARG A 52 -2.60 4.25 -14.99
CA ARG A 52 -2.55 5.53 -14.26
C ARG A 52 -3.93 6.20 -14.26
N GLY A 53 -4.37 6.69 -13.11
CA GLY A 53 -5.68 7.32 -12.93
C GLY A 53 -6.83 6.33 -12.72
N GLN A 54 -6.57 5.02 -12.74
CA GLN A 54 -7.59 4.00 -12.55
C GLN A 54 -7.21 3.07 -11.39
N ASN A 55 -7.94 3.18 -10.27
CA ASN A 55 -7.72 2.37 -9.07
C ASN A 55 -6.28 2.49 -8.51
N ASP A 56 -5.74 3.71 -8.54
CA ASP A 56 -4.44 4.03 -7.96
C ASP A 56 -4.50 3.81 -6.45
N ALA A 57 -3.73 2.82 -5.99
CA ALA A 57 -3.73 2.43 -4.59
C ALA A 57 -2.40 1.76 -4.22
N PHE A 58 -1.93 2.06 -3.02
CA PHE A 58 -0.72 1.50 -2.43
C PHE A 58 -0.93 1.19 -0.95
N ARG A 59 -0.30 0.11 -0.47
CA ARG A 59 -0.50 -0.40 0.89
C ARG A 59 0.79 -0.39 1.68
N TYR A 60 0.71 0.09 2.91
CA TYR A 60 1.71 -0.03 3.94
C TYR A 60 1.29 -1.12 4.93
N PRO A 61 1.99 -2.26 4.97
CA PRO A 61 1.74 -3.32 5.94
C PRO A 61 2.32 -3.02 7.33
N GLN A 62 3.19 -2.02 7.47
CA GLN A 62 3.78 -1.59 8.74
C GLN A 62 4.42 -0.21 8.65
N GLY A 63 4.80 0.36 9.79
CA GLY A 63 5.55 1.62 9.88
C GLY A 63 4.70 2.88 9.73
N VAL A 64 3.37 2.74 9.76
CA VAL A 64 2.43 3.86 9.79
C VAL A 64 2.13 4.19 11.25
N LYS A 65 2.16 5.48 11.58
CA LYS A 65 1.74 5.97 12.91
C LYS A 65 0.46 6.77 12.76
N LEU A 66 -0.48 6.58 13.67
CA LEU A 66 -1.75 7.29 13.69
C LEU A 66 -1.80 8.18 14.93
N ASP A 67 -2.02 9.46 14.72
CA ASP A 67 -2.31 10.45 15.75
C ASP A 67 -3.76 10.89 15.56
N GLN A 68 -4.66 10.28 16.31
CA GLN A 68 -6.10 10.55 16.19
C GLN A 68 -6.51 11.89 16.80
N GLU A 69 -5.84 12.32 17.88
CA GLU A 69 -6.12 13.58 18.57
C GLU A 69 -5.90 14.77 17.64
N ASN A 70 -4.80 14.77 16.88
CA ASN A 70 -4.51 15.83 15.92
C ASN A 70 -5.02 15.54 14.50
N SER A 71 -5.73 14.42 14.30
CA SER A 71 -6.17 13.94 12.97
C SER A 71 -5.03 13.87 11.95
N ARG A 72 -3.90 13.28 12.34
CA ARG A 72 -2.70 13.12 11.52
C ARG A 72 -2.30 11.65 11.37
N ILE A 73 -1.74 11.34 10.22
CA ILE A 73 -1.20 10.03 9.90
C ILE A 73 0.21 10.19 9.35
N PHE A 74 1.14 9.41 9.86
CA PHE A 74 2.51 9.36 9.39
C PHE A 74 2.65 8.23 8.38
N LEU A 75 3.02 8.55 7.14
CA LEU A 75 3.37 7.57 6.14
C LEU A 75 4.88 7.61 5.84
N PRO A 76 5.57 6.46 5.78
CA PRO A 76 6.97 6.42 5.41
C PRO A 76 7.26 7.18 4.11
N LYS A 77 8.30 8.04 4.14
CA LYS A 77 8.72 9.00 3.10
C LYS A 77 7.80 10.17 2.79
N LEU A 78 6.51 10.07 3.07
CA LEU A 78 5.56 11.17 2.88
C LEU A 78 5.46 12.07 4.12
N GLY A 79 5.82 11.54 5.30
CA GLY A 79 5.78 12.29 6.55
C GLY A 79 4.39 12.34 7.17
N TRP A 80 4.18 13.34 8.04
CA TRP A 80 2.90 13.57 8.70
C TRP A 80 1.93 14.30 7.79
N MET A 81 0.75 13.72 7.60
CA MET A 81 -0.33 14.31 6.82
C MET A 81 -1.59 14.42 7.65
N ARG A 82 -2.34 15.50 7.45
CA ARG A 82 -3.68 15.64 8.03
C ARG A 82 -4.67 14.83 7.20
N TYR A 83 -5.61 14.19 7.88
CA TYR A 83 -6.73 13.51 7.22
C TYR A 83 -8.04 13.95 7.87
N ARG A 84 -9.14 13.84 7.11
CA ARG A 84 -10.48 14.01 7.68
C ARG A 84 -10.85 12.71 8.38
N ASN A 85 -11.02 12.76 9.69
CA ASN A 85 -11.46 11.59 10.44
C ASN A 85 -12.92 11.24 10.09
N SER A 86 -13.14 10.01 9.64
CA SER A 86 -14.47 9.47 9.35
C SER A 86 -14.96 8.53 10.43
N ARG A 87 -14.04 7.81 11.11
CA ARG A 87 -14.32 6.82 12.14
C ARG A 87 -13.12 6.74 13.10
N GLN A 88 -13.39 6.66 14.40
CA GLN A 88 -12.34 6.36 15.37
C GLN A 88 -11.75 4.96 15.09
N VAL A 89 -10.43 4.89 15.19
CA VAL A 89 -9.66 3.67 14.94
C VAL A 89 -9.40 3.01 16.29
N THR A 90 -10.04 1.87 16.52
CA THR A 90 -9.87 1.06 17.73
C THR A 90 -9.02 -0.17 17.43
N GLY A 91 -8.08 -0.49 18.31
CA GLY A 91 -7.17 -1.64 18.18
C GLY A 91 -5.82 -1.31 17.55
N VAL A 92 -5.03 -2.35 17.25
CA VAL A 92 -3.68 -2.21 16.70
C VAL A 92 -3.75 -2.05 15.19
N VAL A 93 -3.17 -0.97 14.67
CA VAL A 93 -3.08 -0.74 13.22
C VAL A 93 -2.14 -1.76 12.58
N LYS A 94 -2.67 -2.60 11.68
CA LYS A 94 -1.89 -3.55 10.89
C LYS A 94 -1.61 -3.02 9.49
N ASN A 95 -2.65 -2.89 8.67
CA ASN A 95 -2.49 -2.47 7.28
C ASN A 95 -3.11 -1.10 7.06
N VAL A 96 -2.40 -0.26 6.32
CA VAL A 96 -2.93 1.03 5.85
C VAL A 96 -2.87 1.05 4.34
N THR A 97 -4.01 1.25 3.70
CA THR A 97 -4.11 1.34 2.24
C THR A 97 -4.52 2.76 1.87
N VAL A 98 -3.72 3.42 1.04
CA VAL A 98 -4.04 4.71 0.47
C VAL A 98 -4.56 4.48 -0.95
N SER A 99 -5.75 4.98 -1.26
CA SER A 99 -6.38 4.82 -2.57
C SER A 99 -6.94 6.14 -3.09
N GLN A 100 -6.89 6.32 -4.40
CA GLN A 100 -7.49 7.45 -5.08
C GLN A 100 -8.86 7.04 -5.65
N SER A 101 -9.88 7.83 -5.34
CA SER A 101 -11.23 7.67 -5.89
C SER A 101 -11.88 9.04 -6.07
N CYS A 102 -12.60 9.25 -7.17
CA CYS A 102 -13.32 10.50 -7.46
C CYS A 102 -12.48 11.78 -7.23
N GLY A 103 -11.20 11.76 -7.64
CA GLY A 103 -10.29 12.90 -7.48
C GLY A 103 -9.79 13.16 -6.05
N LYS A 104 -10.16 12.32 -5.07
CA LYS A 104 -9.77 12.43 -3.66
C LYS A 104 -8.95 11.22 -3.24
N TRP A 105 -8.08 11.43 -2.26
CA TRP A 105 -7.30 10.37 -1.61
C TRP A 105 -7.98 9.93 -0.33
N TYR A 106 -8.12 8.61 -0.19
CA TYR A 106 -8.72 7.95 0.96
C TYR A 106 -7.70 7.04 1.62
N ILE A 107 -7.86 6.88 2.93
CA ILE A 107 -6.99 6.04 3.75
C ILE A 107 -7.87 5.03 4.46
N SER A 108 -7.71 3.75 4.10
CA SER A 108 -8.33 2.63 4.79
C SER A 108 -7.35 2.03 5.78
N ILE A 109 -7.71 2.04 7.06
CA ILE A 109 -6.92 1.52 8.15
C ILE A 109 -7.56 0.21 8.61
N GLN A 110 -6.81 -0.87 8.52
CA GLN A 110 -7.19 -2.18 9.03
C GLN A 110 -6.57 -2.34 10.41
N THR A 111 -7.43 -2.52 11.42
CA THR A 111 -7.03 -2.83 12.78
C THR A 111 -7.30 -4.27 13.13
N GLU A 112 -6.51 -4.80 14.05
CA GLU A 112 -6.80 -6.03 14.78
C GLU A 112 -7.34 -5.66 16.16
N SER A 113 -8.42 -6.33 16.56
CA SER A 113 -9.07 -6.19 17.86
C SER A 113 -9.26 -7.58 18.46
N GLU A 114 -8.82 -7.76 19.71
CA GLU A 114 -9.22 -8.92 20.51
C GLU A 114 -10.69 -8.74 20.91
N VAL A 115 -11.51 -9.76 20.67
CA VAL A 115 -12.91 -9.86 21.09
C VAL A 115 -13.00 -11.00 22.09
#